data_AF-A0A3C0R9N7-F1
#
_entry.id   AF-A0A3C0R9N7-F1
#
_cell.length_a   1.000
_cell.length_b   1.000
_cell.length_c   1.000
_cell.angle_alpha   90.00
_cell.angle_beta   90.00
_cell.angle_gamma   90.00
#
_symmetry.space_group_name_H-M   'P 1'
#
loop_
_entity.id
_entity.type
_entity.pdbx_description
1 polymer ?
#
loop_
_entity_poly.entity_id
_entity_poly.type
_entity_poly.pdbx_seq_one_letter_code
_entity_poly.pdbx_strand_id
1 'polypeptide(L)' 'MYLMYVDESGDPGNKEGSSPHYILTGIIIRYSDWSTYLDRLKKF' A
#
# COMPACT_ATOMS: atom_id res chain seq x y z
N MET A 1 9.64 15.20 7.67
CA MET A 1 9.16 13.89 8.16
C MET A 1 8.54 13.15 6.98
N TYR A 2 8.82 11.85 6.83
CA TYR A 2 8.27 11.01 5.75
C TYR A 2 7.33 9.98 6.36
N LEU A 3 6.17 9.77 5.73
CA LEU A 3 5.23 8.71 6.09
C LEU A 3 5.46 7.53 5.16
N MET A 4 5.63 6.34 5.73
CA MET A 4 5.72 5.08 4.99
C MET A 4 4.51 4.21 5.34
N TYR A 5 3.73 3.85 4.34
CA TYR A 5 2.72 2.80 4.44
C TYR A 5 3.30 1.51 3.84
N VAL A 6 3.12 0.40 4.53
CA VAL A 6 3.53 -0.93 4.09
C VAL A 6 2.29 -1.81 4.06
N ASP A 7 2.01 -2.39 2.89
CA ASP A 7 0.98 -3.42 2.73
C ASP A 7 1.65 -4.78 2.57
N GLU A 8 1.23 -5.74 3.39
CA GLU A 8 1.64 -7.13 3.30
C GLU A 8 0.43 -7.94 2.82
N SER A 9 0.56 -8.61 1.67
CA SER A 9 -0.47 -9.54 1.22
C SER A 9 -0.52 -10.74 2.17
N GLY A 10 -1.51 -10.80 3.05
CA GLY A 10 -1.72 -11.92 3.98
C GLY A 10 -2.24 -13.22 3.36
N ASP A 11 -2.23 -13.37 2.03
CA ASP A 11 -2.62 -14.62 1.36
C ASP A 11 -1.41 -15.59 1.34
N PRO A 12 -1.51 -16.77 1.98
CA PRO A 12 -0.45 -17.77 1.96
C PRO A 12 -0.27 -18.46 0.60
N GLY A 13 -1.09 -18.13 -0.41
CA GLY A 13 -0.91 -18.64 -1.78
C GLY A 13 -1.39 -20.08 -1.99
N ASN A 14 -2.16 -20.65 -1.05
CA ASN A 14 -2.58 -22.06 -1.06
C ASN A 14 -3.90 -22.33 -1.81
N LYS A 15 -4.42 -21.37 -2.59
CA LYS A 15 -5.68 -21.50 -3.33
C LYS A 15 -5.41 -21.55 -4.83
N GLU A 16 -6.28 -22.25 -5.56
CA GLU A 16 -6.21 -22.32 -7.01
C GLU A 16 -6.35 -20.91 -7.62
N GLY A 17 -5.39 -20.51 -8.45
CA GLY A 17 -5.29 -19.15 -9.01
C GLY A 17 -4.51 -18.14 -8.17
N SER A 18 -4.06 -18.49 -6.95
CA SER A 18 -3.19 -17.63 -6.14
C SER A 18 -1.71 -17.75 -6.56
N SER A 19 -0.93 -16.69 -6.32
CA SER A 19 0.53 -16.71 -6.44
C SER A 19 1.17 -17.23 -5.15
N PRO A 20 2.25 -18.03 -5.22
CA PRO A 20 3.01 -18.46 -4.04
C PRO A 20 3.98 -17.38 -3.53
N HIS A 21 4.02 -16.21 -4.16
CA HIS A 21 4.94 -15.13 -3.81
C HIS A 21 4.23 -14.06 -2.99
N TYR A 22 4.87 -13.64 -1.89
CA TYR A 22 4.46 -12.45 -1.16
C TYR A 22 4.81 -11.20 -1.96
N ILE A 23 3.87 -10.25 -1.98
CA ILE A 23 4.09 -8.92 -2.55
C ILE A 23 4.15 -7.94 -1.39
N LEU A 24 5.27 -7.25 -1.28
CA LEU A 24 5.45 -6.13 -0.37
C LEU A 24 5.32 -4.84 -1.16
N THR A 25 4.37 -3.99 -0.77
CA THR A 25 4.19 -2.68 -1.44
C THR A 25 4.36 -1.57 -0.42
N GLY A 26 5.14 -0.55 -0.79
CA GLY A 26 5.43 0.60 0.05
C GLY A 26 5.12 1.90 -0.66
N ILE A 27 4.52 2.86 0.07
CA ILE A 27 4.33 4.23 -0.42
C ILE A 27 5.01 5.18 0.55
N ILE A 28 5.87 6.06 0.02
CA ILE A 28 6.56 7.10 0.79
C ILE A 28 6.05 8.47 0.35
N ILE A 29 5.58 9.27 1.30
CA ILE A 29 5.08 10.62 1.05
C ILE A 29 5.73 11.58 2.05
N ARG A 30 6.10 12.77 1.57
CA ARG A 30 6.50 13.86 2.46
C ARG A 30 5.30 14.28 3.30
N TYR A 31 5.47 14.42 4.60
CA TYR A 31 4.39 14.80 5.51
C TYR A 31 3.66 16.09 5.07
N SER A 32 4.38 17.06 4.50
CA SER A 32 3.80 18.29 3.95
C SER A 32 2.76 18.06 2.86
N ASP A 33 2.86 16.94 2.15
CA ASP A 33 2.05 16.64 0.98
C ASP A 33 0.92 15.65 1.32
N TRP A 34 0.89 15.11 2.54
CA TRP A 34 -0.05 14.06 2.97
C TRP A 34 -1.51 14.46 2.78
N SER A 35 -1.90 15.65 3.26
CA SER A 35 -3.29 16.12 3.17
C SER A 35 -3.75 16.23 1.72
N THR A 36 -2.91 16.79 0.85
CA THR A 36 -3.22 16.94 -0.57
C THR A 36 -3.45 15.59 -1.27
N TYR A 37 -2.59 14.60 -1.00
CA TYR A 37 -2.74 13.28 -1.61
C TYR A 37 -3.93 12.51 -1.02
N LEU A 38 -4.18 12.62 0.29
CA LEU A 38 -5.34 12.01 0.94
C LEU A 38 -6.66 12.54 0.37
N ASP A 39 -6.76 13.85 0.17
CA ASP A 39 -7.95 14.49 -0.42
C ASP A 39 -8.18 14.07 -1.86
N ARG A 40 -7.11 13.78 -2.61
CA ARG A 40 -7.22 13.23 -3.97
C ARG A 40 -7.70 11.77 -3.95
N LEU A 41 -7.14 10.95 -3.05
CA LEU A 41 -7.51 9.53 -2.91
C LEU A 41 -9.00 9.35 -2.55
N LYS A 42 -9.54 10.17 -1.64
CA LYS A 42 -10.95 10.09 -1.22
C LYS A 42 -11.98 10.51 -2.28
N LYS A 43 -11.56 11.14 -3.36
CA LYS A 43 -12.45 11.58 -4.45
C LYS A 43 -12.68 10.50 -5.52
N PHE A 44 -12.06 9.34 -5.37
CA PHE A 44 -12.24 8.16 -6.22
C PHE A 44 -13.16 7.13 -5.56
#